data_AF-A0AAU1EH94-F1
#
_entry.id   AF-A0AAU1EH94-F1
#
_cell.length_a   1.000
_cell.length_b   1.000
_cell.length_c   1.000
_cell.angle_alpha   90.00
_cell.angle_beta   90.00
_cell.angle_gamma   90.00
#
_symmetry.space_group_name_H-M   'P 1'
#
loop_
_entity.id
_entity.type
_entity.pdbx_description
1 polymer ?
#
loop_
_entity_poly.entity_id
_entity_poly.type
_entity_poly.pdbx_seq_one_letter_code
_entity_poly.pdbx_strand_id
1 'polypeptide(L)'
;METETDERPTERLRGYVAGLLERWRDLTEDDDTSPWSTGPLIGEARGSLIYFPMRWSMAEEASGFAAGLARSMGLVCFDPQLNKLRP
;
A
#
# COMPACT_ATOMS: atom_id res chain seq x y z
N MET A 1 28.34 -5.49 -1.14
CA MET A 1 27.02 -6.10 -1.35
C MET A 1 26.25 -5.75 -0.09
N GLU A 2 25.44 -4.70 -0.16
CA GLU A 2 24.64 -4.29 1.00
C GLU A 2 23.69 -5.44 1.31
N THR A 3 23.71 -5.91 2.56
CA THR A 3 22.76 -6.90 3.04
C THR A 3 21.39 -6.24 2.96
N GLU A 4 20.58 -6.64 1.99
CA GLU A 4 19.16 -6.35 1.96
C GLU A 4 18.58 -7.02 3.20
N THR A 5 18.54 -6.28 4.30
CA THR A 5 17.92 -6.75 5.53
C THR A 5 16.44 -6.88 5.19
N ASP A 6 15.96 -8.11 5.04
CA ASP A 6 14.55 -8.45 4.87
C ASP A 6 13.82 -8.10 6.17
N GLU A 7 13.66 -6.80 6.40
CA GLU A 7 13.03 -6.26 7.58
C GLU A 7 11.55 -6.60 7.51
N ARG A 8 11.13 -7.48 8.40
CA ARG A 8 9.73 -7.85 8.54
C ARG A 8 8.88 -6.58 8.67
N PRO A 9 7.76 -6.46 7.94
CA PRO A 9 6.86 -5.33 8.06
C PRO A 9 6.43 -5.11 9.51
N THR A 10 6.49 -3.85 9.94
CA THR A 10 6.01 -3.45 11.27
C THR A 10 4.53 -3.80 11.43
N GLU A 11 4.09 -4.00 12.68
CA GLU A 11 2.68 -4.29 12.98
C GLU A 11 1.73 -3.20 12.46
N ARG A 12 2.17 -1.94 12.50
CA ARG A 12 1.39 -0.81 11.97
C ARG A 12 1.16 -0.94 10.46
N LEU A 13 2.19 -1.34 9.70
CA LEU A 13 2.03 -1.58 8.26
C LEU A 13 1.20 -2.82 7.96
N ARG A 14 1.29 -3.88 8.78
CA ARG A 14 0.41 -5.05 8.64
C ARG A 14 -1.05 -4.66 8.83
N GLY A 15 -1.35 -3.87 9.86
CA GLY A 15 -2.69 -3.33 10.07
C GLY A 15 -3.15 -2.42 8.94
N TYR A 16 -2.25 -1.59 8.39
CA TYR A 16 -2.55 -0.73 7.25
C TYR A 16 -2.90 -1.53 6.00
N VAL A 17 -2.10 -2.55 5.67
CA VAL A 17 -2.39 -3.46 4.55
C VAL A 17 -3.70 -4.20 4.76
N ALA A 18 -3.96 -4.70 5.98
CA ALA A 18 -5.22 -5.35 6.29
C ALA A 18 -6.43 -4.42 6.03
N GLY A 19 -6.36 -3.15 6.46
CA GLY A 19 -7.42 -2.17 6.20
C GLY A 19 -7.60 -1.79 4.73
N LEU A 20 -6.52 -1.80 3.93
CA LEU A 20 -6.64 -1.67 2.48
C LEU A 20 -7.37 -2.87 1.87
N LEU A 21 -7.04 -4.07 2.35
CA LEU A 21 -7.61 -5.33 1.87
C LEU A 21 -9.05 -5.58 2.32
N GLU A 22 -9.54 -4.88 3.34
CA GLU A 22 -10.97 -4.88 3.71
C GLU A 22 -11.86 -4.28 2.61
N ARG A 23 -11.34 -3.29 1.88
CA ARG A 23 -12.07 -2.62 0.80
C ARG A 23 -11.85 -3.28 -0.55
N TRP A 24 -10.61 -3.65 -0.85
CA TRP A 24 -10.24 -4.26 -2.12
C TRP A 24 -9.41 -5.51 -1.89
N ARG A 25 -9.88 -6.64 -2.42
CA ARG A 25 -9.20 -7.92 -2.24
C ARG A 25 -7.79 -7.89 -2.80
N ASP A 26 -6.97 -8.79 -2.28
CA ASP A 26 -5.60 -8.91 -2.75
C ASP A 26 -5.60 -9.37 -4.21
N LEU A 27 -4.62 -8.94 -5.00
CA LEU A 27 -4.53 -9.35 -6.40
C LEU A 27 -4.39 -10.88 -6.55
N THR A 28 -3.85 -11.56 -5.54
CA THR A 28 -3.74 -13.03 -5.52
C THR A 28 -5.09 -13.74 -5.41
N GLU A 29 -6.17 -13.03 -5.08
CA GLU A 29 -7.54 -13.57 -4.97
C GLU A 29 -8.33 -13.49 -6.30
N ASP A 30 -7.68 -13.21 -7.44
CA ASP A 30 -8.29 -13.11 -8.79
C ASP A 30 -9.48 -12.14 -8.86
N ASP A 31 -9.37 -11.00 -8.16
CA ASP A 31 -10.39 -9.96 -8.12
C ASP A 31 -10.14 -8.88 -9.19
N ASP A 32 -10.97 -8.88 -10.24
CA ASP A 32 -10.95 -7.87 -11.30
C ASP A 32 -11.21 -6.44 -10.80
N THR A 33 -11.79 -6.29 -9.60
CA THR A 33 -12.06 -5.00 -8.95
C THR A 33 -10.91 -4.52 -8.07
N SER A 34 -9.82 -5.30 -7.97
CA SER A 34 -8.64 -4.91 -7.22
C SER A 34 -7.90 -3.75 -7.91
N PRO A 35 -7.56 -2.68 -7.18
CA PRO A 35 -6.76 -1.59 -7.70
C PRO A 35 -5.26 -1.95 -7.71
N TRP A 36 -4.85 -3.03 -7.04
CA TRP A 36 -3.44 -3.41 -6.90
C TRP A 36 -2.90 -3.98 -8.21
N SER A 37 -1.66 -3.63 -8.56
CA SER A 37 -0.95 -4.19 -9.73
C SER A 37 0.08 -5.25 -9.37
N THR A 38 0.30 -5.48 -8.07
CA THR A 38 1.10 -6.57 -7.54
C THR A 38 0.39 -7.22 -6.35
N GLY A 39 0.75 -8.47 -6.07
CA GLY A 39 0.21 -9.25 -4.96
C GLY A 39 1.20 -10.35 -4.53
N PRO A 40 1.18 -10.77 -3.26
CA PRO A 40 0.35 -10.23 -2.18
C PRO A 40 0.83 -8.84 -1.75
N LEU A 41 -0.09 -7.94 -1.44
CA LEU A 41 0.20 -6.53 -1.17
C LEU A 41 1.17 -6.35 0.01
N ILE A 42 1.06 -7.20 1.03
CA ILE A 42 1.99 -7.21 2.17
C ILE A 42 3.43 -7.57 1.77
N GLY A 43 3.60 -8.26 0.64
CA GLY A 43 4.90 -8.63 0.08
C GLY A 43 5.71 -7.43 -0.39
N GLU A 44 5.08 -6.27 -0.59
CA GLU A 44 5.74 -5.02 -0.95
C GLU A 44 6.24 -4.20 0.26
N ALA A 45 5.94 -4.66 1.48
CA ALA A 45 6.36 -3.98 2.69
C ALA A 45 7.76 -4.43 3.13
N ARG A 46 8.61 -3.47 3.49
CA ARG A 46 9.95 -3.67 4.06
C ARG A 46 10.13 -2.72 5.24
N GLY A 47 10.25 -3.28 6.44
CA GLY A 47 10.38 -2.52 7.69
C GLY A 47 9.19 -1.58 7.91
N SER A 48 9.44 -0.27 7.85
CA SER A 48 8.45 0.81 8.03
C SER A 48 7.95 1.44 6.73
N LEU A 49 8.36 0.90 5.57
CA LEU A 49 7.97 1.37 4.25
C LEU A 49 7.17 0.31 3.51
N ILE A 50 6.19 0.74 2.72
CA ILE A 50 5.50 -0.10 1.74
C ILE A 50 5.34 0.69 0.45
N TYR A 51 5.64 0.04 -0.68
CA TYR A 51 5.40 0.60 -2.01
C TYR A 51 4.32 -0.22 -2.71
N PHE A 52 3.12 0.32 -2.87
CA PHE A 52 1.99 -0.42 -3.43
C PHE A 52 1.59 0.13 -4.81
N PRO A 53 2.00 -0.53 -5.91
CA PRO A 53 1.65 -0.09 -7.26
C PRO A 53 0.16 -0.31 -7.54
N MET A 54 -0.46 0.66 -8.20
CA MET A 54 -1.89 0.66 -8.53
C MET A 54 -2.14 0.66 -10.03
N ARG A 55 -3.26 0.08 -10.44
CA ARG A 55 -3.79 0.18 -11.79
C ARG A 55 -4.15 1.64 -12.07
N TRP A 56 -3.70 2.16 -13.20
CA TRP A 56 -3.92 3.57 -13.58
C TRP A 56 -5.40 3.98 -13.48
N SER A 57 -6.32 3.12 -13.95
CA SER A 57 -7.77 3.39 -13.95
C SER A 57 -8.38 3.57 -12.56
N MET A 58 -7.75 3.04 -11.51
CA MET A 58 -8.24 3.12 -10.13
C MET A 58 -7.33 3.96 -9.24
N ALA A 59 -6.20 4.43 -9.77
CA ALA A 59 -5.16 5.07 -8.99
C ALA A 59 -5.71 6.24 -8.19
N GLU A 60 -6.51 7.14 -8.77
CA GLU A 60 -7.04 8.32 -8.08
C GLU A 60 -7.85 7.98 -6.82
N GLU A 61 -8.83 7.06 -6.95
CA GLU A 61 -9.67 6.61 -5.85
C GLU A 61 -8.86 5.84 -4.81
N ALA A 62 -8.09 4.85 -5.27
CA ALA A 62 -7.36 3.93 -4.40
C ALA A 62 -6.31 4.67 -3.56
N SER A 63 -5.54 5.57 -4.19
CA SER A 63 -4.54 6.37 -3.48
C SER A 63 -5.16 7.45 -2.58
N GLY A 64 -6.35 7.98 -2.92
CA GLY A 64 -7.10 8.85 -2.03
C GLY A 64 -7.54 8.14 -0.75
N PHE A 65 -8.12 6.94 -0.89
CA PHE A 65 -8.48 6.11 0.27
C PHE A 65 -7.26 5.69 1.09
N ALA A 66 -6.20 5.23 0.41
CA ALA A 66 -4.96 4.80 1.04
C ALA A 66 -4.32 5.92 1.88
N ALA A 67 -4.26 7.14 1.35
CA ALA A 67 -3.77 8.30 2.11
C ALA A 67 -4.65 8.62 3.32
N GLY A 68 -5.98 8.57 3.18
CA GLY A 68 -6.91 8.78 4.28
C GLY A 68 -6.77 7.75 5.41
N LEU A 69 -6.62 6.47 5.05
CA LEU A 69 -6.37 5.38 6.00
C LEU A 69 -4.99 5.50 6.65
N ALA A 70 -3.96 5.85 5.87
CA ALA A 70 -2.62 6.07 6.42
C ALA A 70 -2.67 7.17 7.49
N ARG A 71 -3.32 8.29 7.20
CA ARG A 71 -3.48 9.41 8.13
C ARG A 71 -4.20 9.00 9.41
N SER A 72 -5.26 8.20 9.35
CA SER A 72 -5.99 7.74 10.55
C SER A 72 -5.14 6.82 11.45
N MET A 73 -4.12 6.17 10.88
CA MET A 73 -3.19 5.29 11.58
C MET A 73 -1.87 5.98 11.99
N GLY A 74 -1.74 7.29 11.74
CA GLY A 74 -0.51 8.06 12.00
C GLY A 74 0.64 7.71 11.04
N LEU A 75 0.32 7.18 9.86
CA LEU A 75 1.24 6.93 8.76
C LEU A 75 1.23 8.12 7.79
N VAL A 76 2.29 8.19 6.97
CA VAL A 76 2.46 9.20 5.94
C VAL A 76 2.37 8.52 4.57
N CYS A 77 1.61 9.08 3.65
CA CYS A 77 1.51 8.62 2.27
C CYS A 77 2.23 9.62 1.35
N PHE A 78 3.36 9.22 0.77
CA PHE A 78 4.02 9.99 -0.28
C PHE A 78 3.56 9.49 -1.65
N ASP A 79 3.14 10.42 -2.49
CA ASP A 79 2.73 10.14 -3.86
C ASP A 79 3.87 10.49 -4.83
N PRO A 80 4.54 9.50 -5.45
CA PRO A 80 5.65 9.75 -6.35
C PRO A 80 5.22 10.43 -7.66
N GLN A 81 3.96 10.30 -8.08
CA GLN A 81 3.44 10.93 -9.30
C GLN A 81 3.19 12.43 -9.08
N LEU A 82 2.75 12.80 -7.88
CA LEU A 82 2.53 14.19 -7.49
C LEU A 82 3.77 14.82 -6.83
N ASN A 83 4.80 14.02 -6.54
CA ASN A 83 6.02 14.38 -5.82
C ASN A 83 5.73 15.15 -4.52
N LYS A 84 4.74 14.69 -3.75
CA LYS A 84 4.31 15.34 -2.50
C LYS A 84 3.65 14.35 -1.55
N LEU A 85 3.52 14.75 -0.29
CA LEU A 85 2.64 14.05 0.65
C LEU A 85 1.19 14.21 0.22
N ARG A 86 0.46 13.09 0.23
CA ARG A 86 -0.96 13.06 -0.07
C ARG A 86 -1.74 13.36 1.23
N PRO A 87 -2.61 14.38 1.23
CA PRO A 87 -3.26 14.88 2.44
C PRO A 87 -4.34 13.96 3.01
#